data_AF-A0A7V6J1P2-F1
#
_entry.id   AF-A0A7V6J1P2-F1
#
_cell.length_a   1.000
_cell.length_b   1.000
_cell.length_c   1.000
_cell.angle_alpha   90.00
_cell.angle_beta   90.00
_cell.angle_gamma   90.00
#
_symmetry.space_group_name_H-M   'P 1'
#
loop_
_entity.id
_entity.type
_entity.pdbx_description
1 polymer ?
#
loop_
_entity_poly.entity_id
_entity_poly.type
_entity_poly.pdbx_seq_one_letter_code
_entity_poly.pdbx_strand_id
1 'polypeptide(L)'
;MQLLFLFISKIIIGSELILLLFLPLVSSFYTLKTNRRSVFVFALSSFILCFLFDPINTFIYILPALLVGISYGILRKKGVKELSLIYITSLVHFISLLITLVSFKFFFIEFDLLGVMERFFSSDSETAYIIMGVILFVLAIIQSFLVHIISEKELNKFNYTIKREEKTPRWFLAGLGISLAGVITTYLFSSDLVVIFILLCNVFLIPFVIEGITNFKYKVATTLLLILFALISLYLFSILEVVFLPLIIILILLPLLINILHFKR
;
A
#
# COMPACT_ATOMS: atom_id res chain seq x y z
N MET A 1 25.19 -0.54 -0.87
CA MET A 1 24.19 0.48 -0.48
C MET A 1 23.24 -0.03 0.61
N GLN A 2 22.75 -1.26 0.52
CA GLN A 2 21.81 -1.87 1.47
C GLN A 2 22.41 -2.01 2.88
N LEU A 3 23.64 -2.49 2.98
CA LEU A 3 24.41 -2.47 4.24
C LEU A 3 24.58 -1.06 4.81
N LEU A 4 24.77 -0.06 3.95
CA LEU A 4 24.91 1.34 4.37
C LEU A 4 23.56 1.90 4.86
N PHE A 5 22.47 1.61 4.17
CA PHE A 5 21.12 1.96 4.62
C PHE A 5 20.76 1.28 5.94
N LEU A 6 21.13 0.01 6.11
CA LEU A 6 20.90 -0.73 7.35
C LEU A 6 21.81 -0.27 8.50
N PHE A 7 23.02 0.20 8.18
CA PHE A 7 23.88 0.83 9.17
C PHE A 7 23.30 2.18 9.63
N ILE A 8 22.76 2.97 8.69
CA ILE A 8 22.06 4.23 9.00
C ILE A 8 20.82 3.97 9.86
N SER A 9 20.04 2.91 9.60
CA SER A 9 18.87 2.55 10.42
C SER A 9 19.18 2.28 11.88
N LYS A 10 20.39 1.78 12.18
CA LYS A 10 20.80 1.52 13.56
C LYS A 10 21.28 2.77 14.31
N ILE A 11 21.63 3.85 13.60
CA ILE A 11 22.21 5.07 14.19
C ILE A 11 21.15 6.15 14.37
N ILE A 12 20.18 6.25 13.45
CA ILE A 12 19.20 7.34 13.44
C ILE A 12 17.80 6.76 13.66
N ILE A 13 17.19 7.09 14.80
CA ILE A 13 15.79 6.75 15.10
C ILE A 13 14.90 7.31 13.99
N GLY A 14 14.06 6.46 13.39
CA GLY A 14 13.15 6.81 12.30
C GLY A 14 13.75 6.71 10.89
N SER A 15 15.04 6.39 10.74
CA SER A 15 15.64 6.21 9.40
C SER A 15 15.25 4.89 8.71
N GLU A 16 14.55 4.00 9.41
CA GLU A 16 13.82 2.86 8.82
C GLU A 16 12.77 3.33 7.79
N LEU A 17 12.15 4.51 8.00
CA LEU A 17 11.26 5.13 7.03
C LEU A 17 11.99 5.55 5.75
N ILE A 18 13.25 5.98 5.87
CA ILE A 18 14.11 6.30 4.72
C ILE A 18 14.38 5.02 3.94
N LEU A 19 14.63 3.91 4.64
CA LEU A 19 14.81 2.58 4.04
C LEU A 19 13.57 2.12 3.25
N LEU A 20 12.39 2.25 3.85
CA LEU A 20 11.12 1.87 3.24
C LEU A 20 10.78 2.68 1.98
N LEU A 21 11.29 3.91 1.83
CA LEU A 21 11.03 4.75 0.67
C LEU A 21 12.15 4.68 -0.39
N PHE A 22 13.42 4.67 0.01
CA PHE A 22 14.55 4.71 -0.92
C PHE A 22 14.96 3.33 -1.44
N LEU A 23 14.83 2.26 -0.64
CA LEU A 23 15.22 0.93 -1.09
C LEU A 23 14.36 0.42 -2.26
N PRO A 24 13.02 0.63 -2.29
CA PRO A 24 12.21 0.31 -3.45
C PRO A 24 12.65 1.08 -4.70
N LEU A 25 13.05 2.34 -4.55
CA LEU A 25 13.53 3.16 -5.65
C LEU A 25 14.83 2.62 -6.24
N VAL A 26 15.83 2.35 -5.40
CA VAL A 26 17.13 1.81 -5.85
C VAL A 26 16.97 0.45 -6.53
N SER A 27 16.16 -0.43 -5.94
CA SER A 27 15.90 -1.76 -6.51
C SER A 27 15.08 -1.69 -7.81
N SER A 28 14.13 -0.76 -7.94
CA SER A 28 13.41 -0.53 -9.19
C SER A 28 14.35 -0.04 -10.31
N PHE A 29 15.27 0.87 -10.00
CA PHE A 29 16.25 1.40 -10.96
C PHE A 29 17.22 0.31 -11.42
N TYR A 30 17.75 -0.49 -10.49
CA TYR A 30 18.60 -1.63 -10.82
C TYR A 30 17.87 -2.62 -11.75
N THR A 31 16.61 -2.91 -11.43
CA THR A 31 15.77 -3.83 -12.21
C THR A 31 15.49 -3.34 -13.63
N LEU A 32 15.28 -2.04 -13.80
CA LEU A 32 15.09 -1.44 -15.13
C LEU A 32 16.32 -1.62 -16.01
N LYS A 33 17.52 -1.37 -15.46
CA LYS A 33 18.78 -1.39 -16.22
C LYS A 33 19.39 -2.78 -16.42
N THR A 34 18.98 -3.80 -15.67
CA THR A 34 19.63 -5.11 -15.69
C THR A 34 18.72 -6.23 -16.22
N ASN A 35 19.29 -7.42 -16.45
CA ASN A 35 18.54 -8.60 -16.89
C ASN A 35 17.97 -9.37 -15.69
N ARG A 36 17.03 -10.31 -15.93
CA ARG A 36 16.36 -11.06 -14.86
C ARG A 36 17.32 -11.86 -13.97
N ARG A 37 18.42 -12.40 -14.54
CA ARG A 37 19.43 -13.16 -13.79
C ARG A 37 20.15 -12.26 -12.80
N SER A 38 20.59 -11.08 -13.23
CA SER A 38 21.23 -10.07 -12.37
C SER A 38 20.29 -9.59 -11.26
N VAL A 39 19.00 -9.37 -11.56
CA VAL A 39 17.99 -9.00 -10.55
C VAL A 39 17.84 -10.08 -9.49
N PHE A 40 17.79 -11.35 -9.90
CA PHE A 40 17.71 -12.48 -8.96
C PHE A 40 18.96 -12.56 -8.06
N VAL A 41 20.15 -12.47 -8.65
CA VAL A 41 21.42 -12.47 -7.88
C VAL A 41 21.47 -11.29 -6.92
N PHE A 42 21.04 -10.09 -7.36
CA PHE A 42 20.96 -8.90 -6.53
C PHE A 42 20.00 -9.09 -5.34
N ALA A 43 18.81 -9.65 -5.57
CA ALA A 43 17.83 -9.90 -4.53
C ALA A 43 18.36 -10.90 -3.50
N LEU A 44 18.90 -12.04 -3.99
CA LEU A 44 19.42 -13.11 -3.14
C LEU A 44 20.62 -12.65 -2.32
N SER A 45 21.60 -11.99 -2.95
CA SER A 45 22.78 -11.48 -2.25
C SER A 45 22.42 -10.38 -1.25
N SER A 46 21.51 -9.46 -1.60
CA SER A 46 21.03 -8.44 -0.67
C SER A 46 20.34 -9.06 0.54
N PHE A 47 19.49 -10.06 0.31
CA PHE A 47 18.80 -10.78 1.38
C PHE A 47 19.80 -11.51 2.30
N ILE A 48 20.72 -12.30 1.75
CA ILE A 48 21.72 -13.05 2.54
C ILE A 48 22.60 -12.10 3.36
N LEU A 49 23.14 -11.06 2.73
CA LEU A 49 24.03 -10.11 3.43
C LEU A 49 23.33 -9.37 4.55
N CYS A 50 22.08 -8.94 4.34
CA CYS A 50 21.34 -8.26 5.40
C CYS A 50 20.90 -9.25 6.49
N PHE A 51 20.47 -10.45 6.11
CA PHE A 51 20.05 -11.49 7.06
C PHE A 51 21.18 -11.88 8.01
N LEU A 52 22.41 -12.01 7.51
CA LEU A 52 23.58 -12.30 8.35
C LEU A 52 23.92 -11.19 9.35
N PHE A 53 23.57 -9.94 9.03
CA PHE A 53 23.89 -8.79 9.88
C PHE A 53 22.75 -8.43 10.86
N ASP A 54 21.51 -8.53 10.40
CA ASP A 54 20.32 -8.25 11.20
C ASP A 54 19.11 -9.03 10.64
N PRO A 55 18.88 -10.26 11.14
CA PRO A 55 17.78 -11.12 10.68
C PRO A 55 16.41 -10.43 10.79
N ILE A 56 16.18 -9.73 11.91
CA ILE A 56 14.90 -9.14 12.26
C ILE A 56 14.57 -7.99 11.31
N ASN A 57 15.46 -7.02 11.18
CA ASN A 57 15.26 -5.89 10.27
C ASN A 57 15.22 -6.32 8.79
N THR A 58 15.87 -7.43 8.47
CA THR A 58 15.82 -8.00 7.12
C THR A 58 14.43 -8.50 6.76
N PHE A 59 13.79 -9.26 7.65
CA PHE A 59 12.43 -9.75 7.41
C PHE A 59 11.38 -8.65 7.53
N ILE A 60 11.57 -7.68 8.43
CA ILE A 60 10.56 -6.65 8.70
C ILE A 60 10.58 -5.53 7.66
N TYR A 61 11.76 -5.04 7.28
CA TYR A 61 11.86 -3.83 6.48
C TYR A 61 12.46 -4.07 5.09
N ILE A 62 13.53 -4.86 5.01
CA ILE A 62 14.29 -5.00 3.75
C ILE A 62 13.56 -5.90 2.76
N LEU A 63 13.07 -7.06 3.21
CA LEU A 63 12.41 -8.03 2.35
C LEU A 63 11.17 -7.41 1.68
N PRO A 64 10.23 -6.78 2.42
CA PRO A 64 9.11 -6.08 1.79
C PRO A 64 9.55 -5.00 0.81
N ALA A 65 10.49 -4.13 1.20
CA ALA A 65 10.92 -3.02 0.35
C ALA A 65 11.65 -3.48 -0.93
N LEU A 66 12.47 -4.55 -0.86
CA LEU A 66 13.11 -5.16 -2.03
C LEU A 66 12.08 -5.77 -2.97
N LEU A 67 11.10 -6.52 -2.44
CA LEU A 67 10.05 -7.14 -3.26
C LEU A 67 9.19 -6.09 -3.96
N VAL A 68 8.82 -5.01 -3.26
CA VAL A 68 8.06 -3.90 -3.82
C VAL A 68 8.85 -3.21 -4.94
N GLY A 69 10.11 -2.85 -4.72
CA GLY A 69 10.88 -2.16 -5.76
C GLY A 69 11.25 -3.03 -6.95
N ILE A 70 11.58 -4.31 -6.73
CA ILE A 70 11.83 -5.26 -7.83
C ILE A 70 10.55 -5.48 -8.65
N SER A 71 9.41 -5.73 -8.00
CA SER A 71 8.14 -5.93 -8.70
C SER A 71 7.74 -4.69 -9.49
N TYR A 72 7.86 -3.50 -8.90
CA TYR A 72 7.66 -2.22 -9.57
C TYR A 72 8.54 -2.11 -10.82
N GLY A 73 9.85 -2.34 -10.69
CA GLY A 73 10.80 -2.29 -11.81
C GLY A 73 10.48 -3.29 -12.93
N ILE A 74 10.07 -4.52 -12.59
CA ILE A 74 9.69 -5.55 -13.57
C ILE A 74 8.41 -5.14 -14.32
N LEU A 75 7.37 -4.72 -13.61
CA LEU A 75 6.10 -4.29 -14.21
C LEU A 75 6.30 -3.09 -15.12
N ARG A 76 7.12 -2.15 -14.66
CA ARG A 76 7.53 -0.98 -15.42
C ARG A 76 8.25 -1.36 -16.72
N LYS A 77 9.23 -2.26 -16.64
CA LYS A 77 9.97 -2.77 -17.80
C LYS A 77 9.08 -3.49 -18.82
N LYS A 78 8.00 -4.13 -18.35
CA LYS A 78 6.97 -4.76 -19.18
C LYS A 78 5.95 -3.79 -19.77
N GLY A 79 6.04 -2.49 -19.45
CA GLY A 79 5.11 -1.48 -19.96
C GLY A 79 3.71 -1.56 -19.38
N VAL A 80 3.57 -2.11 -18.16
CA VAL A 80 2.28 -2.12 -17.43
C VAL A 80 1.84 -0.68 -17.14
N LYS A 81 0.53 -0.43 -17.32
CA LYS A 81 -0.07 0.89 -17.12
C LYS A 81 -0.16 1.27 -15.63
N GLU A 82 -0.32 2.56 -15.35
CA GLU A 82 -0.19 3.18 -14.02
C GLU A 82 -1.03 2.49 -12.94
N LEU A 83 -2.33 2.33 -13.17
CA LEU A 83 -3.24 1.75 -12.17
C LEU A 83 -2.89 0.29 -11.91
N SER A 84 -2.75 -0.51 -12.95
CA SER A 84 -2.36 -1.93 -12.79
C SER A 84 -1.01 -2.07 -12.07
N LEU A 85 -0.08 -1.15 -12.32
CA LEU A 85 1.20 -1.13 -11.65
C LEU A 85 1.06 -0.83 -10.15
N ILE A 86 0.24 0.15 -9.74
CA ILE A 86 -0.02 0.45 -8.32
C ILE A 86 -0.72 -0.72 -7.61
N TYR A 87 -1.76 -1.30 -8.20
CA TYR A 87 -2.51 -2.38 -7.56
C TYR A 87 -1.69 -3.67 -7.43
N ILE A 88 -0.95 -4.07 -8.47
CA ILE A 88 -0.12 -5.27 -8.42
C ILE A 88 1.02 -5.07 -7.41
N THR A 89 1.65 -3.89 -7.37
CA THR A 89 2.70 -3.61 -6.37
C THR A 89 2.14 -3.59 -4.95
N SER A 90 0.94 -3.05 -4.75
CA SER A 90 0.23 -3.09 -3.46
C SER A 90 -0.07 -4.52 -3.02
N LEU A 91 -0.46 -5.40 -3.94
CA LEU A 91 -0.70 -6.82 -3.63
C LEU A 91 0.60 -7.55 -3.27
N VAL A 92 1.69 -7.30 -3.99
CA VAL A 92 3.02 -7.82 -3.63
C VAL A 92 3.44 -7.33 -2.26
N HIS A 93 3.17 -6.07 -1.94
CA HIS A 93 3.47 -5.48 -0.64
C HIS A 93 2.63 -6.09 0.48
N PHE A 94 1.33 -6.29 0.25
CA PHE A 94 0.47 -6.93 1.22
C PHE A 94 0.94 -8.36 1.55
N ILE A 95 1.28 -9.14 0.52
CA ILE A 95 1.85 -10.49 0.71
C ILE A 95 3.16 -10.43 1.51
N SER A 96 4.05 -9.48 1.21
CA SER A 96 5.30 -9.36 1.95
C SER A 96 5.08 -8.93 3.41
N LEU A 97 4.13 -8.06 3.69
CA LEU A 97 3.74 -7.68 5.06
C LEU A 97 3.13 -8.87 5.84
N LEU A 98 2.35 -9.74 5.19
CA LEU A 98 1.88 -10.97 5.82
C LEU A 98 3.04 -11.90 6.17
N ILE A 99 4.03 -12.05 5.29
CA ILE A 99 5.25 -12.83 5.56
C ILE A 99 6.00 -12.22 6.76
N THR A 100 6.17 -10.89 6.76
CA THR A 100 6.77 -10.16 7.88
C THR A 100 6.04 -10.40 9.19
N LEU A 101 4.71 -10.41 9.18
CA LEU A 101 3.91 -10.66 10.37
C LEU A 101 4.13 -12.06 10.94
N VAL A 102 4.18 -13.07 10.06
CA VAL A 102 4.52 -14.45 10.43
C VAL A 102 5.94 -14.48 11.02
N SER A 103 6.91 -13.83 10.37
CA SER A 103 8.28 -13.74 10.88
C SER A 103 8.35 -13.04 12.24
N PHE A 104 7.54 -12.00 12.49
CA PHE A 104 7.50 -11.30 13.77
C PHE A 104 7.10 -12.25 14.91
N LYS A 105 6.11 -13.11 14.68
CA LYS A 105 5.71 -14.15 15.65
C LYS A 105 6.82 -15.16 15.95
N PHE A 106 7.68 -15.47 14.97
CA PHE A 106 8.80 -16.38 15.17
C PHE A 106 9.98 -15.73 15.92
N PHE A 107 10.28 -14.46 15.66
CA PHE A 107 11.43 -13.76 16.28
C PHE A 107 11.10 -13.08 17.61
N PHE A 108 9.84 -12.68 17.84
CA PHE A 108 9.37 -12.01 19.06
C PHE A 108 8.31 -12.86 19.75
N ILE A 109 8.69 -14.07 20.16
CA ILE A 109 7.79 -15.04 20.84
C ILE A 109 7.12 -14.43 22.08
N GLU A 110 7.78 -13.50 22.75
CA GLU A 110 7.28 -12.84 23.97
C GLU A 110 6.31 -11.68 23.69
N PHE A 111 6.25 -11.15 22.45
CA PHE A 111 5.36 -10.06 22.10
C PHE A 111 4.09 -10.59 21.43
N ASP A 112 3.03 -10.73 22.22
CA ASP A 112 1.72 -11.18 21.73
C ASP A 112 0.98 -10.04 21.01
N LEU A 113 1.38 -9.78 19.75
CA LEU A 113 0.74 -8.79 18.89
C LEU A 113 -0.77 -9.05 18.75
N LEU A 114 -1.19 -10.32 18.68
CA LEU A 114 -2.60 -10.67 18.59
C LEU A 114 -3.34 -10.31 19.87
N GLY A 115 -2.81 -10.70 21.04
CA GLY A 115 -3.39 -10.34 22.33
C GLY A 115 -3.41 -8.82 22.57
N VAL A 116 -2.44 -8.06 22.04
CA VAL A 116 -2.50 -6.59 22.03
C VAL A 116 -3.67 -6.10 21.17
N MET A 117 -3.89 -6.70 20.00
CA MET A 117 -5.02 -6.32 19.13
C MET A 117 -6.37 -6.72 19.72
N GLU A 118 -6.51 -7.93 20.26
CA GLU A 118 -7.72 -8.37 20.96
C GLU A 118 -8.08 -7.40 22.10
N ARG A 119 -7.11 -7.00 22.92
CA ARG A 119 -7.32 -6.04 24.01
C ARG A 119 -7.62 -4.63 23.52
N PHE A 120 -6.93 -4.18 22.47
CA PHE A 120 -7.08 -2.83 21.94
C PHE A 120 -8.44 -2.63 21.25
N PHE A 121 -8.88 -3.64 20.49
CA PHE A 121 -10.14 -3.64 19.77
C PHE A 121 -11.30 -4.25 20.57
N SER A 122 -11.05 -4.79 21.76
CA SER A 122 -12.06 -5.51 22.57
C SER A 122 -12.78 -6.61 21.77
N SER A 123 -12.07 -7.24 20.84
CA SER A 123 -12.62 -8.20 19.89
C SER A 123 -12.11 -9.61 20.18
N ASP A 124 -12.83 -10.61 19.68
CA ASP A 124 -12.34 -11.99 19.67
C ASP A 124 -11.17 -12.17 18.69
N SER A 125 -10.49 -13.32 18.79
CA SER A 125 -9.28 -13.58 18.02
C SER A 125 -9.51 -13.54 16.51
N GLU A 126 -10.66 -14.05 16.04
CA GLU A 126 -10.96 -14.13 14.60
C GLU A 126 -11.12 -12.72 14.01
N THR A 127 -11.90 -11.88 14.69
CA THR A 127 -12.08 -10.48 14.34
C THR A 127 -10.76 -9.71 14.41
N ALA A 128 -9.92 -9.94 15.42
CA ALA A 128 -8.61 -9.29 15.53
C ALA A 128 -7.69 -9.63 14.34
N TYR A 129 -7.70 -10.87 13.85
CA TYR A 129 -6.94 -11.26 12.65
C TYR A 129 -7.44 -10.55 11.39
N ILE A 130 -8.75 -10.44 11.23
CA ILE A 130 -9.37 -9.72 10.10
C ILE A 130 -8.96 -8.25 10.12
N ILE A 131 -9.07 -7.60 11.29
CA ILE A 131 -8.69 -6.20 11.49
C ILE A 131 -7.22 -5.99 11.14
N MET A 132 -6.34 -6.86 11.63
CA MET A 132 -4.91 -6.78 11.36
C MET A 132 -4.59 -6.94 9.88
N GLY A 133 -5.21 -7.90 9.19
CA GLY A 133 -5.06 -8.09 7.75
C GLY A 133 -5.52 -6.85 6.95
N VAL A 134 -6.62 -6.25 7.38
CA VAL A 134 -7.15 -5.01 6.82
C VAL A 134 -6.15 -3.85 7.00
N ILE A 135 -5.61 -3.67 8.21
CA ILE A 135 -4.61 -2.63 8.50
C ILE A 135 -3.39 -2.80 7.59
N LEU A 136 -2.86 -4.01 7.48
CA LEU A 136 -1.73 -4.32 6.60
C LEU A 136 -2.04 -4.03 5.13
N PHE A 137 -3.25 -4.34 4.67
CA PHE A 137 -3.67 -4.06 3.30
C PHE A 137 -3.73 -2.55 3.01
N VAL A 138 -4.28 -1.76 3.92
CA VAL A 138 -4.33 -0.30 3.79
C VAL A 138 -2.91 0.29 3.80
N LEU A 139 -2.05 -0.17 4.71
CA LEU A 139 -0.64 0.24 4.76
C LEU A 139 0.09 -0.11 3.46
N ALA A 140 -0.11 -1.31 2.92
CA ALA A 140 0.50 -1.76 1.67
C ALA A 140 0.14 -0.84 0.49
N ILE A 141 -1.10 -0.39 0.42
CA ILE A 141 -1.59 0.53 -0.62
C ILE A 141 -0.98 1.90 -0.45
N ILE A 142 -1.03 2.46 0.77
CA ILE A 142 -0.46 3.79 1.07
C ILE A 142 1.02 3.82 0.71
N GLN A 143 1.78 2.83 1.17
CA GLN A 143 3.21 2.75 0.91
C GLN A 143 3.51 2.52 -0.58
N SER A 144 2.76 1.64 -1.26
CA SER A 144 2.94 1.44 -2.71
C SER A 144 2.62 2.70 -3.50
N PHE A 145 1.63 3.47 -3.08
CA PHE A 145 1.29 4.75 -3.68
C PHE A 145 2.40 5.79 -3.48
N LEU A 146 2.95 5.92 -2.27
CA LEU A 146 4.09 6.80 -2.00
C LEU A 146 5.33 6.39 -2.82
N VAL A 147 5.63 5.10 -2.87
CA VAL A 147 6.71 4.55 -3.70
C VAL A 147 6.47 4.89 -5.17
N HIS A 148 5.22 4.81 -5.64
CA HIS A 148 4.86 5.18 -7.00
C HIS A 148 5.15 6.65 -7.29
N ILE A 149 4.68 7.59 -6.46
CA ILE A 149 4.91 9.03 -6.65
C ILE A 149 6.42 9.32 -6.73
N ILE A 150 7.20 8.80 -5.78
CA ILE A 150 8.64 9.04 -5.70
C ILE A 150 9.34 8.42 -6.91
N SER A 151 9.02 7.16 -7.22
CA SER A 151 9.64 6.44 -8.34
C SER A 151 9.27 7.05 -9.68
N GLU A 152 8.02 7.44 -9.92
CA GLU A 152 7.62 8.13 -11.15
C GLU A 152 8.41 9.44 -11.32
N LYS A 153 8.47 10.26 -10.27
CA LYS A 153 9.17 11.55 -10.30
C LYS A 153 10.67 11.39 -10.60
N GLU A 154 11.33 10.44 -9.97
CA GLU A 154 12.77 10.22 -10.17
C GLU A 154 13.05 9.49 -11.49
N LEU A 155 12.28 8.47 -11.87
CA LEU A 155 12.46 7.73 -13.11
C LEU A 155 12.18 8.58 -14.36
N ASN A 156 11.27 9.55 -14.27
CA ASN A 156 11.03 10.52 -15.34
C ASN A 156 12.28 11.37 -15.65
N LYS A 157 13.16 11.64 -14.67
CA LYS A 157 14.44 12.32 -14.91
C LYS A 157 15.40 11.51 -15.79
N PHE A 158 15.16 10.20 -15.92
CA PHE A 158 15.93 9.27 -16.73
C PHE A 158 15.16 8.81 -17.99
N ASN A 159 14.16 9.58 -18.45
CA ASN A 159 13.32 9.28 -19.63
C ASN A 159 12.49 8.00 -19.54
N TYR A 160 12.20 7.49 -18.34
CA TYR A 160 11.29 6.35 -18.16
C TYR A 160 9.87 6.85 -17.84
N THR A 161 9.07 7.18 -18.85
CA THR A 161 7.69 7.74 -18.70
C THR A 161 6.57 6.69 -18.52
N ILE A 162 5.77 6.81 -17.46
CA ILE A 162 4.67 5.86 -17.17
C ILE A 162 3.53 6.05 -18.18
N LYS A 163 3.08 4.94 -18.78
CA LYS A 163 1.91 4.96 -19.66
C LYS A 163 0.67 5.00 -18.79
N ARG A 164 -0.09 6.09 -18.89
CA ARG A 164 -1.38 6.23 -18.24
C ARG A 164 -2.45 5.48 -18.99
N GLU A 165 -3.48 5.06 -18.27
CA GLU A 165 -4.72 4.57 -18.85
C GLU A 165 -5.43 5.70 -19.61
N GLU A 166 -5.92 5.41 -20.82
CA GLU A 166 -6.74 6.34 -21.59
C GLU A 166 -8.20 6.39 -21.08
N LYS A 167 -8.63 5.32 -20.41
CA LYS A 167 -9.96 5.14 -19.84
C LYS A 167 -9.85 4.26 -18.61
N THR A 168 -10.76 4.46 -17.65
CA THR A 168 -10.89 3.60 -16.48
C THR A 168 -11.03 2.12 -16.87
N PRO A 169 -10.18 1.19 -16.36
CA PRO A 169 -10.23 -0.21 -16.74
C PRO A 169 -11.51 -0.92 -16.32
N ARG A 170 -12.00 -1.86 -17.14
CA ARG A 170 -13.20 -2.66 -16.80
C ARG A 170 -13.04 -3.52 -15.55
N TRP A 171 -11.86 -4.09 -15.33
CA TRP A 171 -11.57 -4.90 -14.15
C TRP A 171 -11.67 -4.08 -12.85
N PHE A 172 -11.35 -2.78 -12.94
CA PHE A 172 -11.43 -1.87 -11.82
C PHE A 172 -12.89 -1.50 -11.51
N LEU A 173 -13.70 -1.21 -12.53
CA LEU A 173 -15.14 -1.02 -12.38
C LEU A 173 -15.83 -2.26 -11.80
N ALA A 174 -15.42 -3.45 -12.23
CA ALA A 174 -15.91 -4.71 -11.67
C ALA A 174 -15.53 -4.86 -10.19
N GLY A 175 -14.27 -4.54 -9.81
CA GLY A 175 -13.82 -4.56 -8.42
C GLY A 175 -14.62 -3.61 -7.52
N LEU A 176 -14.87 -2.38 -7.99
CA LEU A 176 -15.71 -1.42 -7.29
C LEU A 176 -17.16 -1.92 -7.13
N GLY A 177 -17.75 -2.48 -8.20
CA GLY A 177 -19.09 -3.07 -8.15
C GLY A 177 -19.20 -4.23 -7.17
N ILE A 178 -18.21 -5.13 -7.14
CA ILE A 178 -18.14 -6.24 -6.18
C ILE A 178 -17.99 -5.71 -4.76
N SER A 179 -17.15 -4.71 -4.54
CA SER A 179 -16.96 -4.13 -3.21
C SER A 179 -18.25 -3.49 -2.68
N LEU A 180 -18.97 -2.72 -3.51
CA LEU A 180 -20.25 -2.12 -3.15
C LEU A 180 -21.34 -3.18 -2.90
N ALA A 181 -21.42 -4.19 -3.75
CA ALA A 181 -22.34 -5.31 -3.54
C ALA A 181 -22.02 -6.03 -2.22
N GLY A 182 -20.74 -6.22 -1.90
CA GLY A 182 -20.27 -6.77 -0.64
C GLY A 182 -20.66 -5.92 0.56
N VAL A 183 -20.53 -4.59 0.49
CA VAL A 183 -21.02 -3.68 1.55
C VAL A 183 -22.51 -3.88 1.78
N ILE A 184 -23.32 -3.86 0.72
CA ILE A 184 -24.78 -3.97 0.82
C ILE A 184 -25.18 -5.32 1.42
N THR A 185 -24.59 -6.42 0.94
CA THR A 185 -24.93 -7.76 1.43
C THR A 185 -24.50 -7.95 2.88
N THR A 186 -23.25 -7.63 3.21
CA THR A 186 -22.74 -7.82 4.58
C THR A 186 -23.41 -6.89 5.60
N TYR A 187 -23.85 -5.69 5.17
CA TYR A 187 -24.61 -4.77 6.02
C TYR A 187 -25.99 -5.30 6.37
N LEU A 188 -26.68 -5.93 5.39
CA LEU A 188 -27.97 -6.56 5.63
C LEU A 188 -27.89 -7.73 6.62
N PHE A 189 -26.72 -8.37 6.76
CA PHE A 189 -26.49 -9.50 7.66
C PHE A 189 -25.72 -9.13 8.94
N SER A 190 -25.49 -7.84 9.21
CA SER A 190 -24.76 -7.35 10.40
C SER A 190 -23.39 -8.05 10.60
N SER A 191 -22.67 -8.28 9.50
CA SER A 191 -21.37 -8.96 9.53
C SER A 191 -20.22 -7.97 9.60
N ASP A 192 -19.21 -8.26 10.42
CA ASP A 192 -17.96 -7.49 10.53
C ASP A 192 -17.19 -7.39 9.21
N LEU A 193 -17.50 -8.29 8.25
CA LEU A 193 -16.97 -8.24 6.88
C LEU A 193 -17.37 -6.96 6.13
N VAL A 194 -18.40 -6.23 6.58
CA VAL A 194 -18.76 -4.88 6.08
C VAL A 194 -17.54 -3.97 6.03
N VAL A 195 -16.72 -3.99 7.09
CA VAL A 195 -15.54 -3.13 7.23
C VAL A 195 -14.57 -3.36 6.07
N ILE A 196 -14.33 -4.63 5.73
CA ILE A 196 -13.44 -5.03 4.64
C ILE A 196 -13.96 -4.48 3.31
N PHE A 197 -15.25 -4.65 3.04
CA PHE A 197 -15.84 -4.19 1.79
C PHE A 197 -15.87 -2.67 1.68
N ILE A 198 -16.10 -1.93 2.76
CA ILE A 198 -16.02 -0.47 2.74
C ILE A 198 -14.58 -0.02 2.47
N LEU A 199 -13.58 -0.67 3.05
CA LEU A 199 -12.18 -0.33 2.80
C LEU A 199 -11.77 -0.65 1.37
N LEU A 200 -12.23 -1.77 0.81
CA LEU A 200 -12.06 -2.06 -0.62
C LEU A 200 -12.72 -0.99 -1.49
N CYS A 201 -13.93 -0.53 -1.17
CA CYS A 201 -14.56 0.58 -1.88
C CYS A 201 -13.68 1.85 -1.85
N ASN A 202 -13.16 2.22 -0.68
CA ASN A 202 -12.27 3.39 -0.53
C ASN A 202 -11.03 3.26 -1.44
N VAL A 203 -10.39 2.09 -1.43
CA VAL A 203 -9.20 1.81 -2.24
C VAL A 203 -9.50 1.88 -3.74
N PHE A 204 -10.64 1.34 -4.18
CA PHE A 204 -11.07 1.42 -5.57
C PHE A 204 -11.60 2.81 -5.96
N LEU A 205 -11.76 3.75 -5.04
CA LEU A 205 -12.15 5.13 -5.38
C LEU A 205 -10.95 6.05 -5.60
N ILE A 206 -9.77 5.75 -5.05
CA ILE A 206 -8.56 6.58 -5.17
C ILE A 206 -8.26 6.99 -6.63
N PRO A 207 -8.30 6.08 -7.63
CA PRO A 207 -8.05 6.47 -9.02
C PRO A 207 -9.09 7.42 -9.61
N PHE A 208 -10.37 7.27 -9.26
CA PHE A 208 -11.42 8.18 -9.70
C PHE A 208 -11.24 9.58 -9.14
N VAL A 209 -10.69 9.68 -7.92
CA VAL A 209 -10.30 10.98 -7.35
C VAL A 209 -9.20 11.61 -8.19
N ILE A 210 -8.15 10.85 -8.52
CA ILE A 210 -7.01 11.34 -9.29
C ILE A 210 -7.43 11.75 -10.71
N GLU A 211 -8.24 10.93 -11.38
CA GLU A 211 -8.78 11.21 -12.71
C GLU A 211 -9.73 12.41 -12.69
N GLY A 212 -10.55 12.54 -11.64
CA GLY A 212 -11.46 13.66 -11.43
C GLY A 212 -10.76 15.00 -11.15
N ILE A 213 -9.66 14.98 -10.39
CA ILE A 213 -8.84 16.16 -10.10
C ILE A 213 -8.15 16.65 -11.37
N THR A 214 -7.63 15.73 -12.18
CA THR A 214 -6.86 16.06 -13.38
C THR A 214 -7.73 16.54 -14.54
N ASN A 215 -9.01 16.18 -14.58
CA ASN A 215 -9.98 16.66 -15.58
C ASN A 215 -10.82 17.84 -15.07
N PHE A 216 -10.45 19.07 -15.46
CA PHE A 216 -11.11 20.32 -15.04
C PHE A 216 -12.63 20.33 -15.24
N LYS A 217 -13.12 19.64 -16.29
CA LYS A 217 -14.54 19.57 -16.66
C LYS A 217 -15.39 18.77 -15.67
N TYR A 218 -14.81 17.80 -14.96
CA TYR A 218 -15.53 16.92 -14.02
C TYR A 218 -15.10 17.12 -12.56
N LYS A 219 -14.20 18.07 -12.31
CA LYS A 219 -13.58 18.32 -11.01
C LYS A 219 -14.59 18.53 -9.88
N VAL A 220 -15.62 19.35 -10.10
CA VAL A 220 -16.64 19.66 -9.09
C VAL A 220 -17.48 18.41 -8.76
N ALA A 221 -17.93 17.68 -9.79
CA ALA A 221 -18.73 16.48 -9.63
C ALA A 221 -17.94 15.37 -8.92
N THR A 222 -16.67 15.18 -9.27
CA THR A 222 -15.82 14.17 -8.63
C THR A 222 -15.47 14.54 -7.19
N THR A 223 -15.20 15.81 -6.86
CA THR A 223 -15.06 16.24 -5.46
C THR A 223 -16.34 16.08 -4.65
N LEU A 224 -17.52 16.36 -5.23
CA LEU A 224 -18.80 16.15 -4.55
C LEU A 224 -19.06 14.67 -4.27
N LEU A 225 -18.76 13.79 -5.23
CA LEU A 225 -18.89 12.34 -5.07
C LEU A 225 -17.94 11.81 -3.98
N LEU A 226 -16.75 12.40 -3.86
CA LEU A 226 -15.75 12.10 -2.85
C LEU A 226 -16.19 12.56 -1.45
N ILE A 227 -16.73 13.78 -1.33
CA ILE A 227 -17.29 14.30 -0.08
C ILE A 227 -18.50 13.46 0.34
N LEU A 228 -19.40 13.16 -0.60
CA LEU A 228 -20.56 12.31 -0.34
C LEU A 228 -20.12 10.92 0.13
N PHE A 229 -19.12 10.33 -0.52
CA PHE A 229 -18.59 9.03 -0.15
C PHE A 229 -17.86 9.06 1.20
N ALA A 230 -17.08 10.10 1.48
CA ALA A 230 -16.42 10.33 2.76
C ALA A 230 -17.44 10.50 3.89
N LEU A 231 -18.56 11.16 3.62
CA LEU A 231 -19.68 11.29 4.58
C LEU A 231 -20.43 9.97 4.77
N ILE A 232 -20.65 9.20 3.70
CA ILE A 232 -21.27 7.87 3.77
C ILE A 232 -20.36 6.89 4.52
N SER A 233 -19.04 6.91 4.28
CA SER A 233 -18.09 6.08 5.01
C SER A 233 -17.99 6.51 6.47
N LEU A 234 -17.94 7.82 6.78
CA LEU A 234 -18.04 8.33 8.16
C LEU A 234 -19.34 7.92 8.84
N TYR A 235 -20.47 7.96 8.15
CA TYR A 235 -21.77 7.57 8.69
C TYR A 235 -21.85 6.06 8.95
N LEU A 236 -21.49 5.22 7.98
CA LEU A 236 -21.46 3.76 8.11
C LEU A 236 -20.49 3.31 9.21
N PHE A 237 -19.39 4.05 9.43
CA PHE A 237 -18.44 3.78 10.50
C PHE A 237 -18.73 4.48 11.82
N SER A 238 -19.67 5.42 11.90
CA SER A 238 -20.19 5.87 13.21
C SER A 238 -21.04 4.78 13.88
N ILE A 239 -21.44 3.78 13.10
CA ILE A 239 -22.22 2.61 13.52
C ILE A 239 -21.29 1.42 13.86
N LEU A 240 -20.08 1.38 13.29
CA LEU A 240 -19.03 0.39 13.60
C LEU A 240 -18.02 0.99 14.57
N GLU A 241 -17.36 0.18 15.40
CA GLU A 241 -16.56 0.68 16.52
C GLU A 241 -15.52 1.75 16.13
N VAL A 242 -15.34 2.75 17.01
CA VAL A 242 -14.50 3.96 16.84
C VAL A 242 -13.05 3.66 16.41
N VAL A 243 -12.59 2.42 16.57
CA VAL A 243 -11.20 2.01 16.40
C VAL A 243 -10.69 2.11 14.95
N PHE A 244 -11.57 2.11 13.94
CA PHE A 244 -11.17 2.26 12.54
C PHE A 244 -10.99 3.71 12.06
N LEU A 245 -11.39 4.70 12.87
CA LEU A 245 -11.41 6.12 12.50
C LEU A 245 -10.04 6.64 11.99
N PRO A 246 -8.88 6.32 12.61
CA PRO A 246 -7.59 6.83 12.14
C PRO A 246 -7.18 6.31 10.75
N LEU A 247 -7.42 5.04 10.45
CA LEU A 247 -7.12 4.45 9.13
C LEU A 247 -7.97 5.08 8.03
N ILE A 248 -9.24 5.38 8.35
CA ILE A 248 -10.18 6.00 7.42
C ILE A 248 -9.80 7.45 7.18
N ILE A 249 -9.41 8.19 8.21
CA ILE A 249 -8.88 9.56 8.06
C ILE A 249 -7.67 9.54 7.12
N ILE A 250 -6.75 8.58 7.26
CA ILE A 250 -5.59 8.46 6.37
C ILE A 250 -6.02 8.12 4.93
N LEU A 251 -6.97 7.20 4.75
CA LEU A 251 -7.52 6.82 3.43
C LEU A 251 -8.31 7.93 2.75
N ILE A 252 -9.04 8.77 3.50
CA ILE A 252 -9.77 9.94 3.00
C ILE A 252 -8.83 11.11 2.72
N LEU A 253 -7.79 11.28 3.54
CA LEU A 253 -6.79 12.34 3.37
C LEU A 253 -5.76 12.00 2.29
N LEU A 254 -5.49 10.73 1.99
CA LEU A 254 -4.54 10.35 0.93
C LEU A 254 -4.90 10.99 -0.41
N PRO A 255 -6.14 10.85 -0.93
CA PRO A 255 -6.58 11.50 -2.15
C PRO A 255 -6.49 13.04 -2.10
N LEU A 256 -6.71 13.64 -0.92
CA LEU A 256 -6.57 15.08 -0.68
C LEU A 256 -5.11 15.55 -0.71
N LEU A 257 -4.19 14.80 -0.10
CA LEU A 257 -2.75 15.03 -0.17
C LEU A 257 -2.23 14.91 -1.61
N ILE A 258 -2.75 13.93 -2.36
CA ILE A 258 -2.43 13.74 -3.78
C ILE A 258 -2.88 14.95 -4.61
N ASN A 259 -4.06 15.50 -4.31
CA ASN A 259 -4.54 16.74 -4.94
C ASN A 259 -3.57 17.90 -4.73
N ILE A 260 -3.12 18.13 -3.50
CA ILE A 260 -2.18 19.23 -3.15
C ILE A 260 -0.83 19.04 -3.86
N LEU A 261 -0.31 17.81 -3.94
CA LEU A 261 0.97 17.51 -4.58
C LEU A 261 0.92 17.65 -6.11
N HIS A 262 -0.21 17.36 -6.74
CA HIS A 262 -0.41 17.55 -8.18
C HIS A 262 -0.78 18.99 -8.58
N PHE A 263 -1.30 19.81 -7.67
CA PHE A 263 -1.74 21.20 -7.93
C PHE A 263 -0.59 22.18 -8.28
N LYS A 264 0.67 21.78 -8.08
CA LYS A 264 1.85 22.60 -8.43
C LYS A 264 2.40 22.37 -9.85
N ARG A 265 1.62 21.80 -10.75
CA ARG A 265 1.93 21.72 -12.19
C ARG A 265 0.94 22.50 -13.02
#